data_AF-A0A957JNP5-F1
#
_entry.id   AF-A0A957JNP5-F1
#
_cell.length_a   1.000
_cell.length_b   1.000
_cell.length_c   1.000
_cell.angle_alpha   90.00
_cell.angle_beta   90.00
_cell.angle_gamma   90.00
#
_symmetry.space_group_name_H-M   'P 1'
#
loop_
_entity.id
_entity.type
_entity.pdbx_description
1 polymer ?
#
loop_
_entity_poly.entity_id
_entity_poly.type
_entity_poly.pdbx_seq_one_letter_code
_entity_poly.pdbx_strand_id
1 'polypeptide(L)'
;KIRDFSDEQLANITAIVWLHRGQTDRFLALVGRYLSNAQTAVSHLPASLNQLDQPLDALQTAVSHLATTAQPNDDLTPAAIAAFQKQVAALAADGQAFRQERETLLSDLTGLGDLSGLPNDNTAQHAARERLDPFIPRLKALQKGLTALVREAGRARDAAEKELNGRSGTAWDHKTARTALADLEAARDAATAALKELIYWHTQAHWLQSRFPDGVYADVLGLCKVVSRADIASHDDSLTPGRYVGMAPLELEDDDNFEERVTEIHIELEDLNQEASELANLIQTNFTDLI
;
A
#
# COMPACT_ATOMS: atom_id res chain seq x y z
N LYS A 1 -26.39 0.74 -4.12
CA LYS A 1 -26.16 -0.25 -5.20
C LYS A 1 -24.84 -0.92 -4.87
N ILE A 2 -24.85 -2.19 -4.46
CA ILE A 2 -23.62 -2.97 -4.38
C ILE A 2 -23.22 -3.20 -5.84
N ARG A 3 -22.22 -2.45 -6.31
CA ARG A 3 -21.55 -2.77 -7.58
C ARG A 3 -20.49 -3.79 -7.20
N ASP A 4 -20.68 -5.04 -7.59
CA ASP A 4 -19.70 -6.11 -7.33
C ASP A 4 -18.40 -5.93 -8.14
N PHE A 5 -18.41 -5.03 -9.13
CA PHE A 5 -17.27 -4.72 -9.98
C PHE A 5 -16.96 -3.22 -10.02
N SER A 6 -15.67 -2.87 -10.06
CA SER A 6 -15.22 -1.51 -10.37
C SER A 6 -15.53 -1.15 -11.83
N ASP A 7 -15.53 0.14 -12.15
CA ASP A 7 -15.82 0.61 -13.51
C ASP A 7 -14.75 0.10 -14.51
N GLU A 8 -13.50 -0.07 -14.07
CA GLU A 8 -12.37 -0.64 -14.82
C GLU A 8 -12.51 -2.15 -14.99
N GLN A 9 -12.94 -2.88 -13.96
CA GLN A 9 -13.22 -4.31 -14.08
C GLN A 9 -14.31 -4.56 -15.14
N LEU A 10 -15.37 -3.73 -15.13
CA LEU A 10 -16.41 -3.76 -16.16
C LEU A 10 -15.85 -3.41 -17.54
N ALA A 11 -14.99 -2.38 -17.63
CA ALA A 11 -14.35 -2.00 -18.88
C ALA A 11 -13.46 -3.13 -19.44
N ASN A 12 -12.70 -3.81 -18.58
CA ASN A 12 -11.84 -4.92 -18.94
C ASN A 12 -12.64 -6.11 -19.50
N ILE A 13 -13.73 -6.50 -18.81
CA ILE A 13 -14.62 -7.56 -19.29
C ILE A 13 -15.28 -7.14 -20.62
N THR A 14 -15.66 -5.88 -20.75
CA THR A 14 -16.24 -5.34 -21.99
C THR A 14 -15.23 -5.38 -23.15
N ALA A 15 -13.95 -5.18 -22.87
CA ALA A 15 -12.89 -5.22 -23.87
C ALA A 15 -12.78 -6.60 -24.56
N ILE A 16 -13.06 -7.69 -23.83
CA ILE A 16 -13.11 -9.05 -24.41
C ILE A 16 -14.14 -9.12 -25.54
N VAL A 17 -15.31 -8.50 -25.35
CA VAL A 17 -16.37 -8.45 -26.37
C VAL A 17 -15.96 -7.59 -27.58
N TRP A 18 -15.20 -6.52 -27.35
CA TRP A 18 -14.64 -5.72 -28.44
C TRP A 18 -13.65 -6.51 -29.28
N LEU A 19 -12.71 -7.21 -28.62
CA LEU A 19 -11.74 -8.07 -29.28
C LEU A 19 -12.42 -9.16 -30.10
N HIS A 20 -13.43 -9.85 -29.54
CA HIS A 20 -14.20 -10.86 -30.25
C HIS A 20 -14.88 -10.29 -31.51
N ARG A 21 -15.25 -9.00 -31.51
CA ARG A 21 -15.87 -8.30 -32.65
C ARG A 21 -14.85 -7.66 -33.60
N GLY A 22 -13.55 -7.88 -33.40
CA GLY A 22 -12.49 -7.24 -34.18
C GLY A 22 -12.35 -5.73 -33.94
N GLN A 23 -12.87 -5.20 -32.82
CA GLN A 23 -12.80 -3.78 -32.46
C GLN A 23 -11.50 -3.46 -31.70
N THR A 24 -10.35 -3.81 -32.28
CA THR A 24 -9.03 -3.64 -31.65
C THR A 24 -8.73 -2.18 -31.28
N ASP A 25 -9.18 -1.20 -32.09
CA ASP A 25 -8.99 0.22 -31.78
C ASP A 25 -9.54 0.63 -30.40
N ARG A 26 -10.66 0.03 -29.98
CA ARG A 26 -11.29 0.32 -28.67
C ARG A 26 -10.52 -0.31 -27.52
N PHE A 27 -9.95 -1.50 -27.75
CA PHE A 27 -9.06 -2.15 -26.78
C PHE A 27 -7.80 -1.30 -26.57
N LEU A 28 -7.15 -0.90 -27.66
CA LEU A 28 -5.93 -0.08 -27.60
C LEU A 28 -6.21 1.30 -26.97
N ALA A 29 -7.37 1.90 -27.25
CA ALA A 29 -7.76 3.15 -26.60
C ALA A 29 -7.98 2.99 -25.08
N LEU A 30 -8.51 1.84 -24.64
CA LEU A 30 -8.67 1.53 -23.22
C LEU A 30 -7.31 1.36 -22.52
N VAL A 31 -6.40 0.61 -23.12
CA VAL A 31 -5.03 0.43 -22.59
C VAL A 31 -4.29 1.77 -22.54
N GLY A 32 -4.36 2.56 -23.62
CA GLY A 32 -3.76 3.90 -23.65
C GLY A 32 -4.32 4.85 -22.59
N ARG A 33 -5.60 4.72 -22.24
CA ARG A 33 -6.21 5.46 -21.12
C ARG A 33 -5.63 5.03 -19.78
N TYR A 34 -5.45 3.74 -19.53
CA TYR A 34 -4.82 3.25 -18.29
C TYR A 34 -3.38 3.73 -18.16
N LEU A 35 -2.60 3.72 -19.25
CA LEU A 35 -1.24 4.25 -19.26
C LEU A 35 -1.20 5.77 -19.03
N SER A 36 -2.16 6.52 -19.59
CA SER A 36 -2.28 7.97 -19.32
C SER A 36 -2.67 8.26 -17.87
N ASN A 37 -3.50 7.42 -17.26
CA ASN A 37 -3.81 7.53 -15.84
C ASN A 37 -2.60 7.17 -14.98
N ALA A 38 -1.82 6.15 -15.36
CA ALA A 38 -0.54 5.84 -14.72
C ALA A 38 0.46 7.02 -14.82
N GLN A 39 0.54 7.70 -15.98
CA GLN A 39 1.34 8.93 -16.11
C GLN A 39 0.89 10.01 -15.13
N THR A 40 -0.42 10.20 -15.00
CA THR A 40 -1.00 11.15 -14.05
C THR A 40 -0.64 10.75 -12.61
N ALA A 41 -0.67 9.45 -12.30
CA ALA A 41 -0.26 8.91 -11.01
C ALA A 41 1.22 9.20 -10.69
N VAL A 42 2.12 8.92 -11.64
CA VAL A 42 3.55 9.26 -11.53
C VAL A 42 3.75 10.76 -11.27
N SER A 43 2.98 11.63 -11.94
CA SER A 43 3.19 13.08 -11.85
C SER A 43 2.87 13.69 -10.48
N HIS A 44 1.90 13.13 -9.74
CA HIS A 44 1.49 13.66 -8.44
C HIS A 44 2.15 12.93 -7.27
N LEU A 45 2.69 11.72 -7.49
CA LEU A 45 3.34 10.91 -6.46
C LEU A 45 4.41 11.66 -5.65
N PRO A 46 5.32 12.47 -6.24
CA PRO A 46 6.30 13.23 -5.46
C PRO A 46 5.66 14.17 -4.44
N ALA A 47 4.58 14.86 -4.82
CA ALA A 47 3.91 15.81 -3.93
C ALA A 47 3.32 15.10 -2.70
N SER A 48 2.67 13.95 -2.90
CA SER A 48 2.10 13.16 -1.80
C SER A 48 3.18 12.59 -0.88
N LEU A 49 4.29 12.07 -1.43
CA LEU A 49 5.37 11.50 -0.61
C LEU A 49 6.18 12.55 0.15
N ASN A 50 6.30 13.77 -0.37
CA ASN A 50 7.01 14.86 0.31
C ASN A 50 6.23 15.44 1.49
N GLN A 51 4.91 15.26 1.55
CA GLN A 51 4.09 15.69 2.70
C GLN A 51 4.43 14.95 4.00
N LEU A 52 5.14 13.82 3.91
CA LEU A 52 5.57 13.03 5.07
C LEU A 52 6.69 13.69 5.88
N ASP A 53 7.54 14.51 5.23
CA ASP A 53 8.79 14.98 5.84
C ASP A 53 8.54 15.88 7.04
N GLN A 54 7.70 16.90 6.87
CA GLN A 54 7.44 17.88 7.92
C GLN A 54 6.85 17.29 9.21
N PRO A 55 5.80 16.44 9.17
CA PRO A 55 5.27 15.85 10.39
C PRO A 55 6.21 14.78 11.00
N LEU A 56 6.94 14.02 10.17
CA LEU A 56 7.96 13.08 10.66
C LEU A 56 9.10 13.82 11.37
N ASP A 57 9.63 14.89 10.77
CA ASP A 57 10.69 15.72 11.35
C ASP A 57 10.25 16.36 12.67
N ALA A 58 9.01 16.85 12.74
CA ALA A 58 8.46 17.41 13.96
C ALA A 58 8.40 16.38 15.10
N LEU A 59 7.96 15.16 14.79
CA LEU A 59 7.88 14.08 15.77
C LEU A 59 9.27 13.59 16.20
N GLN A 60 10.17 13.37 15.25
CA GLN A 60 11.57 12.99 15.49
C GLN A 60 12.30 14.04 16.36
N THR A 61 12.06 15.32 16.10
CA THR A 61 12.61 16.42 16.91
C THR A 61 12.10 16.37 18.34
N ALA A 62 10.78 16.18 18.53
CA ALA A 62 10.18 16.11 19.85
C ALA A 62 10.76 14.95 20.68
N VAL A 63 10.79 13.73 20.12
CA VAL A 63 11.30 12.55 20.84
C VAL A 63 12.81 12.63 21.07
N SER A 64 13.58 13.21 20.13
CA SER A 64 15.02 13.42 20.30
C SER A 64 15.35 14.45 21.38
N HIS A 65 14.55 15.51 21.47
CA HIS A 65 14.70 16.50 22.53
C HIS A 65 14.47 15.86 23.90
N LEU A 66 13.41 15.05 24.05
CA LEU A 66 13.16 14.32 25.29
C LEU A 66 14.27 13.32 25.61
N ALA A 67 14.72 12.53 24.62
CA ALA A 67 15.79 11.53 24.79
C ALA A 67 17.11 12.16 25.27
N THR A 68 17.37 13.41 24.89
CA THR A 68 18.60 14.13 25.27
C THR A 68 18.46 14.88 26.61
N THR A 69 17.26 15.32 26.95
CA THR A 69 17.01 16.13 28.16
C THR A 69 16.58 15.29 29.37
N ALA A 70 16.13 14.06 29.16
CA ALA A 70 15.73 13.15 30.23
C ALA A 70 16.90 12.85 31.19
N GLN A 71 16.63 12.98 32.48
CA GLN A 71 17.56 12.66 33.55
C GLN A 71 16.97 11.60 34.47
N PRO A 72 17.78 10.66 35.01
CA PRO A 72 17.30 9.68 35.96
C PRO A 72 16.68 10.35 37.19
N ASN A 73 15.59 9.78 37.69
CA ASN A 73 14.96 10.15 38.95
C ASN A 73 14.34 8.91 39.61
N ASP A 74 13.59 9.10 40.70
CA ASP A 74 13.00 7.99 41.46
C ASP A 74 12.07 7.10 40.62
N ASP A 75 11.42 7.66 39.60
CA ASP A 75 10.47 6.97 38.72
C ASP A 75 11.08 6.57 37.36
N LEU A 76 12.14 7.27 36.93
CA LEU A 76 12.77 7.11 35.63
C LEU A 76 14.19 6.55 35.76
N THR A 77 14.36 5.27 35.46
CA THR A 77 15.65 4.59 35.58
C THR A 77 16.61 4.93 34.43
N PRO A 78 17.95 4.89 34.66
CA PRO A 78 18.93 5.03 33.58
C PRO A 78 18.75 4.02 32.43
N ALA A 79 18.27 2.80 32.77
CA ALA A 79 18.01 1.76 31.79
C ALA A 79 16.84 2.10 30.86
N ALA A 80 15.75 2.67 31.41
CA ALA A 80 14.61 3.13 30.63
C ALA A 80 15.00 4.28 29.68
N ILE A 81 15.78 5.25 30.17
CA ILE A 81 16.31 6.35 29.35
C ILE A 81 17.17 5.80 28.19
N ALA A 82 18.07 4.85 28.48
CA ALA A 82 18.92 4.24 27.46
C ALA A 82 18.10 3.45 26.42
N ALA A 83 17.05 2.75 26.84
CA ALA A 83 16.14 2.04 25.94
C ALA A 83 15.41 3.00 24.99
N PHE A 84 14.89 4.10 25.53
CA PHE A 84 14.24 5.14 24.74
C PHE A 84 15.20 5.83 23.77
N GLN A 85 16.41 6.18 24.22
CA GLN A 85 17.45 6.73 23.35
C GLN A 85 17.77 5.80 22.17
N LYS A 86 17.83 4.48 22.42
CA LYS A 86 18.02 3.48 21.37
C LYS A 86 16.84 3.47 20.39
N GLN A 87 15.61 3.53 20.89
CA GLN A 87 14.40 3.56 20.06
C GLN A 87 14.35 4.81 19.18
N VAL A 88 14.64 5.99 19.74
CA VAL A 88 14.71 7.24 18.99
C VAL A 88 15.80 7.21 17.91
N ALA A 89 16.97 6.63 18.21
CA ALA A 89 18.03 6.46 17.23
C ALA A 89 17.61 5.51 16.10
N ALA A 90 16.87 4.44 16.40
CA ALA A 90 16.31 3.53 15.40
C ALA A 90 15.30 4.25 14.50
N LEU A 91 14.34 4.97 15.07
CA LEU A 91 13.36 5.78 14.32
C LEU A 91 14.03 6.81 13.40
N ALA A 92 15.11 7.45 13.86
CA ALA A 92 15.90 8.37 13.05
C ALA A 92 16.56 7.68 11.86
N ALA A 93 17.19 6.52 12.09
CA ALA A 93 17.82 5.71 11.05
C ALA A 93 16.80 5.20 10.01
N ASP A 94 15.66 4.68 10.48
CA ASP A 94 14.58 4.19 9.63
C ASP A 94 13.97 5.32 8.78
N GLY A 95 13.76 6.49 9.38
CA GLY A 95 13.28 7.68 8.65
C GLY A 95 14.27 8.16 7.59
N GLN A 96 15.58 8.06 7.83
CA GLN A 96 16.61 8.39 6.85
C GLN A 96 16.64 7.35 5.71
N ALA A 97 16.60 6.06 6.04
CA ALA A 97 16.57 4.98 5.06
C ALA A 97 15.34 5.08 4.13
N PHE A 98 14.17 5.34 4.71
CA PHE A 98 12.93 5.56 3.96
C PHE A 98 13.05 6.74 2.99
N ARG A 99 13.58 7.89 3.45
CA ARG A 99 13.80 9.06 2.57
C ARG A 99 14.75 8.75 1.42
N GLN A 100 15.83 8.03 1.68
CA GLN A 100 16.80 7.65 0.65
C GLN A 100 16.18 6.71 -0.40
N GLU A 101 15.40 5.72 0.03
CA GLU A 101 14.70 4.80 -0.87
C GLU A 101 13.65 5.55 -1.70
N ARG A 102 12.85 6.42 -1.06
CA ARG A 102 11.90 7.32 -1.72
C ARG A 102 12.58 8.18 -2.78
N GLU A 103 13.68 8.86 -2.44
CA GLU A 103 14.40 9.74 -3.37
C GLU A 103 14.94 8.97 -4.57
N THR A 104 15.51 7.78 -4.32
CA THR A 104 16.01 6.90 -5.38
C THR A 104 14.87 6.47 -6.30
N LEU A 105 13.74 6.04 -5.73
CA LEU A 105 12.54 5.67 -6.49
C LEU A 105 12.02 6.82 -7.35
N LEU A 106 11.86 8.01 -6.76
CA LEU A 106 11.36 9.19 -7.46
C LEU A 106 12.32 9.63 -8.57
N SER A 107 13.63 9.60 -8.31
CA SER A 107 14.66 9.87 -9.32
C SER A 107 14.55 8.89 -10.49
N ASP A 108 14.45 7.59 -10.23
CA ASP A 108 14.34 6.58 -11.30
C ASP A 108 13.04 6.73 -12.10
N LEU A 109 11.93 7.10 -11.43
CA LEU A 109 10.65 7.38 -12.10
C LEU A 109 10.72 8.57 -13.05
N THR A 110 11.64 9.54 -12.86
CA THR A 110 11.84 10.60 -13.84
C THR A 110 12.40 10.07 -15.17
N GLY A 111 13.12 8.95 -15.13
CA GLY A 111 13.67 8.26 -16.31
C GLY A 111 12.68 7.34 -17.01
N LEU A 112 11.47 7.18 -16.47
CA LEU A 112 10.44 6.27 -17.02
C LEU A 112 10.03 6.65 -18.45
N GLY A 113 10.13 7.93 -18.81
CA GLY A 113 9.62 8.49 -20.06
C GLY A 113 8.09 8.62 -20.06
N ASP A 114 7.54 9.18 -21.14
CA ASP A 114 6.10 9.41 -21.24
C ASP A 114 5.33 8.08 -21.40
N LEU A 115 4.29 7.92 -20.59
CA LEU A 115 3.28 6.86 -20.69
C LEU A 115 1.98 7.37 -21.29
N SER A 116 1.83 8.69 -21.43
CA SER A 116 0.71 9.34 -22.11
C SER A 116 1.02 9.56 -23.59
N GLY A 117 -0.01 9.86 -24.40
CA GLY A 117 0.17 10.24 -25.79
C GLY A 117 0.79 9.16 -26.71
N LEU A 118 0.85 7.92 -26.25
CA LEU A 118 1.38 6.80 -27.03
C LEU A 118 0.54 6.57 -28.29
N PRO A 119 1.16 6.12 -29.39
CA PRO A 119 0.42 5.62 -30.55
C PRO A 119 -0.61 4.56 -30.11
N ASN A 120 -1.73 4.49 -30.84
CA ASN A 120 -2.72 3.44 -30.66
C ASN A 120 -2.20 2.13 -31.28
N ASP A 121 -1.10 1.63 -30.73
CA ASP A 121 -0.34 0.48 -31.18
C ASP A 121 -0.01 -0.39 -29.97
N ASN A 122 -0.30 -1.69 -30.06
CA ASN A 122 -0.15 -2.58 -28.92
C ASN A 122 1.32 -2.73 -28.52
N THR A 123 2.23 -2.80 -29.49
CA THR A 123 3.67 -2.96 -29.21
C THR A 123 4.22 -1.76 -28.43
N ALA A 124 3.90 -0.54 -28.84
CA ALA A 124 4.29 0.67 -28.12
C ALA A 124 3.68 0.73 -26.71
N GLN A 125 2.40 0.33 -26.56
CA GLN A 125 1.71 0.31 -25.27
C GLN A 125 2.28 -0.77 -24.33
N HIS A 126 2.63 -1.96 -24.84
CA HIS A 126 3.34 -3.00 -24.09
C HIS A 126 4.70 -2.50 -23.58
N ALA A 127 5.52 -1.94 -24.48
CA ALA A 127 6.81 -1.39 -24.10
C ALA A 127 6.68 -0.26 -23.06
N ALA A 128 5.59 0.52 -23.11
CA ALA A 128 5.30 1.51 -22.09
C ALA A 128 4.94 0.91 -20.73
N ARG A 129 4.03 -0.07 -20.71
CA ARG A 129 3.67 -0.78 -19.48
C ARG A 129 4.90 -1.48 -18.88
N GLU A 130 5.72 -2.14 -19.68
CA GLU A 130 6.90 -2.90 -19.22
C GLU A 130 7.94 -2.03 -18.52
N ARG A 131 8.04 -0.74 -18.91
CA ARG A 131 8.88 0.23 -18.20
C ARG A 131 8.45 0.40 -16.73
N LEU A 132 7.18 0.18 -16.39
CA LEU A 132 6.67 0.25 -15.01
C LEU A 132 6.91 -1.03 -14.20
N ASP A 133 7.12 -2.18 -14.84
CA ASP A 133 7.23 -3.49 -14.15
C ASP A 133 8.28 -3.50 -13.03
N PRO A 134 9.50 -2.95 -13.20
CA PRO A 134 10.51 -2.91 -12.14
C PRO A 134 10.13 -2.03 -10.94
N PHE A 135 9.18 -1.11 -11.11
CA PHE A 135 8.76 -0.17 -10.07
C PHE A 135 7.70 -0.76 -9.16
N ILE A 136 6.88 -1.71 -9.62
CA ILE A 136 5.79 -2.30 -8.83
C ILE A 136 6.27 -2.89 -7.50
N PRO A 137 7.28 -3.77 -7.44
CA PRO A 137 7.78 -4.28 -6.16
C PRO A 137 8.36 -3.17 -5.27
N ARG A 138 8.99 -2.15 -5.87
CA ARG A 138 9.56 -1.00 -5.13
C ARG A 138 8.48 -0.11 -4.53
N LEU A 139 7.39 0.12 -5.24
CA LEU A 139 6.22 0.87 -4.76
C LEU A 139 5.56 0.14 -3.59
N LYS A 140 5.39 -1.20 -3.68
CA LYS A 140 4.89 -2.04 -2.58
C LYS A 140 5.84 -2.03 -1.38
N ALA A 141 7.15 -2.17 -1.60
CA ALA A 141 8.16 -2.11 -0.55
C ALA A 141 8.16 -0.75 0.17
N LEU A 142 8.09 0.35 -0.58
CA LEU A 142 8.00 1.69 -0.02
C LEU A 142 6.71 1.88 0.79
N GLN A 143 5.57 1.38 0.29
CA GLN A 143 4.30 1.40 1.04
C GLN A 143 4.44 0.67 2.38
N LYS A 144 5.06 -0.51 2.39
CA LYS A 144 5.30 -1.29 3.62
C LYS A 144 6.26 -0.58 4.58
N GLY A 145 7.36 -0.04 4.05
CA GLY A 145 8.32 0.75 4.81
C GLY A 145 7.67 1.97 5.47
N LEU A 146 6.77 2.64 4.75
CA LEU A 146 5.99 3.76 5.28
C LEU A 146 5.09 3.34 6.45
N THR A 147 4.33 2.25 6.30
CA THR A 147 3.48 1.72 7.38
C THR A 147 4.31 1.38 8.62
N ALA A 148 5.45 0.70 8.44
CA ALA A 148 6.34 0.35 9.54
C ALA A 148 6.93 1.59 10.23
N LEU A 149 7.36 2.60 9.45
CA LEU A 149 7.93 3.84 9.96
C LEU A 149 6.93 4.64 10.80
N VAL A 150 5.68 4.79 10.33
CA VAL A 150 4.64 5.50 11.09
C VAL A 150 4.28 4.75 12.37
N ARG A 151 4.22 3.42 12.33
CA ARG A 151 4.01 2.60 13.53
C ARG A 151 5.14 2.82 14.55
N GLU A 152 6.40 2.80 14.12
CA GLU A 152 7.54 3.05 15.01
C GLU A 152 7.52 4.47 15.58
N ALA A 153 7.13 5.45 14.76
CA ALA A 153 6.96 6.83 15.21
C ALA A 153 5.88 6.95 16.32
N GLY A 154 4.76 6.24 16.15
CA GLY A 154 3.71 6.12 17.17
C GLY A 154 4.21 5.47 18.46
N ARG A 155 4.94 4.35 18.35
CA ARG A 155 5.56 3.66 19.50
C ARG A 155 6.55 4.55 20.25
N ALA A 156 7.40 5.30 19.54
CA ALA A 156 8.34 6.23 20.16
C ALA A 156 7.60 7.37 20.87
N ARG A 157 6.50 7.88 20.29
CA ARG A 157 5.64 8.89 20.94
C ARG A 157 4.97 8.34 22.19
N ASP A 158 4.49 7.10 22.15
CA ASP A 158 3.83 6.47 23.30
C ASP A 158 4.83 6.15 24.41
N ALA A 159 6.03 5.68 24.08
CA ALA A 159 7.13 5.51 25.04
C ALA A 159 7.51 6.86 25.68
N ALA A 160 7.59 7.93 24.88
CA ALA A 160 7.82 9.28 25.39
C ALA A 160 6.76 9.70 26.44
N GLU A 161 5.49 9.35 26.21
CA GLU A 161 4.39 9.71 27.11
C GLU A 161 4.19 8.79 28.31
N LYS A 162 4.38 7.48 28.14
CA LYS A 162 4.10 6.49 29.18
C LYS A 162 5.33 6.19 30.03
N GLU A 163 6.51 6.15 29.40
CA GLU A 163 7.74 5.71 30.05
C GLU A 163 8.62 6.89 30.50
N LEU A 164 8.59 8.01 29.76
CA LEU A 164 9.44 9.17 30.03
C LEU A 164 8.70 10.40 30.54
N ASN A 165 7.37 10.44 30.46
CA ASN A 165 6.61 11.54 31.03
C ASN A 165 6.22 11.23 32.48
N GLY A 166 7.02 11.78 33.39
CA GLY A 166 6.63 11.98 34.77
C GLY A 166 5.47 12.95 34.88
N ARG A 167 4.60 12.73 35.88
CA ARG A 167 3.71 13.76 36.44
C ARG A 167 4.51 14.90 37.14
N SER A 168 5.75 15.17 36.72
CA SER A 168 6.76 15.95 37.43
C SER A 168 7.81 16.61 36.50
N GLY A 169 7.37 17.44 35.55
CA GLY A 169 8.20 18.57 35.09
C GLY A 169 9.26 18.35 33.98
N THR A 170 9.11 17.37 33.09
CA THR A 170 9.95 17.25 31.88
C THR A 170 9.40 18.07 30.69
N ALA A 171 10.30 18.49 29.78
CA ALA A 171 10.04 19.37 28.64
C ALA A 171 9.37 18.67 27.43
N TRP A 172 8.39 17.80 27.68
CA TRP A 172 7.63 17.13 26.63
C TRP A 172 6.43 17.96 26.17
N ASP A 173 6.42 18.33 24.89
CA ASP A 173 5.29 19.04 24.28
C ASP A 173 4.27 18.04 23.72
N HIS A 174 3.34 17.63 24.57
CA HIS A 174 2.22 16.74 24.21
C HIS A 174 1.43 17.22 23.00
N LYS A 175 1.18 18.53 22.91
CA LYS A 175 0.33 19.07 21.86
C LYS A 175 1.04 18.96 20.51
N THR A 176 2.31 19.34 20.46
CA THR A 176 3.11 19.24 19.25
C THR A 176 3.29 17.78 18.82
N ALA A 177 3.63 16.88 19.74
CA ALA A 177 3.81 15.46 19.41
C ALA A 177 2.50 14.79 18.92
N ARG A 178 1.37 15.06 19.58
CA ARG A 178 0.05 14.56 19.16
C ARG A 178 -0.32 15.07 17.77
N THR A 179 -0.10 16.36 17.50
CA THR A 179 -0.43 16.97 16.21
C THR A 179 0.46 16.39 15.11
N ALA A 180 1.77 16.29 15.37
CA ALA A 180 2.73 15.72 14.43
C ALA A 180 2.40 14.27 14.06
N LEU A 181 1.99 13.42 15.01
CA LEU A 181 1.58 12.05 14.72
C LEU A 181 0.31 12.00 13.88
N ALA A 182 -0.71 12.80 14.22
CA ALA A 182 -1.95 12.85 13.44
C ALA A 182 -1.72 13.34 12.00
N ASP A 183 -0.88 14.37 11.83
CA ASP A 183 -0.51 14.89 10.52
C ASP A 183 0.32 13.85 9.73
N LEU A 184 1.19 13.09 10.40
CA LEU A 184 1.97 12.00 9.79
C LEU A 184 1.06 10.86 9.32
N GLU A 185 0.07 10.46 10.11
CA GLU A 185 -0.92 9.45 9.74
C GLU A 185 -1.75 9.87 8.53
N ALA A 186 -2.21 11.13 8.50
CA ALA A 186 -2.94 11.68 7.36
C ALA A 186 -2.06 11.73 6.10
N ALA A 187 -0.81 12.18 6.22
CA ALA A 187 0.16 12.17 5.13
C ALA A 187 0.47 10.74 4.64
N ARG A 188 0.53 9.76 5.56
CA ARG A 188 0.69 8.33 5.24
C ARG A 188 -0.49 7.78 4.46
N ASP A 189 -1.71 8.17 4.79
CA ASP A 189 -2.91 7.76 4.04
C ASP A 189 -2.89 8.34 2.62
N ALA A 190 -2.56 9.63 2.47
CA ALA A 190 -2.44 10.28 1.17
C ALA A 190 -1.32 9.66 0.30
N ALA A 191 -0.15 9.42 0.89
CA ALA A 191 0.98 8.75 0.25
C ALA A 191 0.62 7.32 -0.18
N THR A 192 -0.02 6.55 0.69
CA THR A 192 -0.46 5.19 0.40
C THR A 192 -1.48 5.15 -0.73
N ALA A 193 -2.43 6.09 -0.75
CA ALA A 193 -3.38 6.21 -1.84
C ALA A 193 -2.70 6.49 -3.19
N ALA A 194 -1.73 7.42 -3.22
CA ALA A 194 -0.97 7.74 -4.43
C ALA A 194 -0.13 6.56 -4.94
N LEU A 195 0.53 5.81 -4.04
CA LEU A 195 1.26 4.59 -4.39
C LEU A 195 0.33 3.53 -4.99
N LYS A 196 -0.81 3.29 -4.34
CA LYS A 196 -1.82 2.32 -4.79
C LYS A 196 -2.43 2.72 -6.12
N GLU A 197 -2.63 4.01 -6.38
CA GLU A 197 -3.17 4.48 -7.65
C GLU A 197 -2.24 4.11 -8.82
N LEU A 198 -0.93 4.32 -8.69
CA LEU A 198 0.03 3.94 -9.73
C LEU A 198 0.04 2.42 -9.96
N ILE A 199 0.10 1.63 -8.87
CA ILE A 199 0.05 0.17 -8.94
C ILE A 199 -1.24 -0.31 -9.61
N TYR A 200 -2.37 0.33 -9.28
CA TYR A 200 -3.67 0.00 -9.81
C TYR A 200 -3.73 0.18 -11.32
N TRP A 201 -3.32 1.34 -11.85
CA TRP A 201 -3.36 1.60 -13.29
C TRP A 201 -2.41 0.70 -14.08
N HIS A 202 -1.24 0.40 -13.52
CA HIS A 202 -0.35 -0.63 -14.07
C HIS A 202 -1.04 -1.99 -14.13
N THR A 203 -1.68 -2.40 -13.03
CA THR A 203 -2.37 -3.70 -12.93
C THR A 203 -3.51 -3.81 -13.95
N GLN A 204 -4.28 -2.74 -14.16
CA GLN A 204 -5.34 -2.73 -15.18
C GLN A 204 -4.78 -2.90 -16.60
N ALA A 205 -3.71 -2.19 -16.93
CA ALA A 205 -3.05 -2.32 -18.24
C ALA A 205 -2.43 -3.71 -18.41
N HIS A 206 -1.71 -4.21 -17.40
CA HIS A 206 -1.11 -5.52 -17.37
C HIS A 206 -2.14 -6.63 -17.53
N TRP A 207 -3.26 -6.57 -16.80
CA TRP A 207 -4.31 -7.58 -16.85
C TRP A 207 -4.84 -7.81 -18.27
N LEU A 208 -5.07 -6.73 -19.03
CA LEU A 208 -5.53 -6.82 -20.42
C LEU A 208 -4.44 -7.37 -21.34
N GLN A 209 -3.23 -6.85 -21.22
CA GLN A 209 -2.12 -7.18 -22.11
C GLN A 209 -1.52 -8.57 -21.87
N SER A 210 -1.54 -9.09 -20.65
CA SER A 210 -1.09 -10.46 -20.37
C SER A 210 -2.05 -11.51 -20.92
N ARG A 211 -3.35 -11.19 -20.99
CA ARG A 211 -4.40 -12.08 -21.48
C ARG A 211 -4.63 -11.98 -23.00
N PHE A 212 -4.41 -10.80 -23.56
CA PHE A 212 -4.57 -10.52 -24.99
C PHE A 212 -3.30 -9.83 -25.55
N PRO A 213 -2.15 -10.54 -25.58
CA PRO A 213 -0.85 -9.94 -25.91
C PRO A 213 -0.76 -9.40 -27.34
N ASP A 214 -1.57 -9.94 -28.25
CA ASP A 214 -1.60 -9.51 -29.65
C ASP A 214 -2.71 -8.46 -29.91
N GLY A 215 -3.45 -8.03 -28.89
CA GLY A 215 -4.57 -7.09 -29.05
C GLY A 215 -5.71 -7.65 -29.91
N VAL A 216 -5.80 -8.97 -29.99
CA VAL A 216 -6.86 -9.72 -30.68
C VAL A 216 -7.48 -10.74 -29.73
N TYR A 217 -8.68 -11.21 -30.07
CA TYR A 217 -9.37 -12.21 -29.26
C TYR A 217 -8.61 -13.54 -29.28
N ALA A 218 -8.45 -14.11 -28.10
CA ALA A 218 -8.03 -15.48 -27.88
C ALA A 218 -8.90 -16.10 -26.79
N ASP A 219 -9.11 -17.42 -26.85
CA ASP A 219 -9.70 -18.15 -25.73
C ASP A 219 -8.73 -18.12 -24.55
N VAL A 220 -9.21 -17.67 -23.39
CA VAL A 220 -8.42 -17.55 -22.15
C VAL A 220 -9.05 -18.43 -21.08
N LEU A 221 -8.30 -19.42 -20.61
CA LEU A 221 -8.74 -20.38 -19.60
C LEU A 221 -9.22 -19.66 -18.33
N GLY A 222 -10.37 -20.08 -17.78
CA GLY A 222 -10.99 -19.44 -16.63
C GLY A 222 -11.62 -18.06 -16.88
N LEU A 223 -11.49 -17.48 -18.09
CA LEU A 223 -11.99 -16.13 -18.40
C LEU A 223 -12.99 -16.11 -19.56
N CYS A 224 -12.61 -16.57 -20.75
CA CYS A 224 -13.49 -16.50 -21.92
C CYS A 224 -13.19 -17.58 -22.96
N LYS A 225 -14.23 -18.03 -23.67
CA LYS A 225 -14.11 -19.01 -24.76
C LYS A 225 -15.24 -18.85 -25.77
N VAL A 226 -14.94 -18.95 -27.07
CA VAL A 226 -15.95 -19.13 -28.11
C VAL A 226 -16.30 -20.62 -28.24
N VAL A 227 -17.59 -20.94 -28.14
CA VAL A 227 -18.08 -22.31 -28.28
C VAL A 227 -19.08 -22.43 -29.42
N SER A 228 -19.03 -23.55 -30.15
CA SER A 228 -19.99 -23.80 -31.22
C SER A 228 -21.32 -24.32 -30.66
N ARG A 229 -22.39 -24.22 -31.47
CA ARG A 229 -23.67 -24.83 -31.11
C ARG A 229 -23.60 -26.35 -30.98
N ALA A 230 -22.70 -26.99 -31.73
CA ALA A 230 -22.46 -28.43 -31.62
C ALA A 230 -21.83 -28.79 -30.26
N ASP A 231 -20.88 -27.98 -29.79
CA ASP A 231 -20.27 -28.15 -28.47
C ASP A 231 -21.32 -27.98 -27.37
N ILE A 232 -22.18 -26.95 -27.49
CA ILE A 232 -23.28 -26.72 -26.54
C ILE A 232 -24.24 -27.92 -26.51
N ALA A 233 -24.64 -28.43 -27.67
CA ALA A 233 -25.52 -29.60 -27.78
C ALA A 233 -24.88 -30.86 -27.16
N SER A 234 -23.55 -31.01 -27.25
CA SER A 234 -22.83 -32.13 -26.62
C SER A 234 -22.80 -32.08 -25.09
N HIS A 235 -23.17 -30.94 -24.50
CA HIS A 235 -23.20 -30.68 -23.06
C HIS A 235 -24.63 -30.44 -22.54
N ASP A 236 -25.62 -31.15 -23.11
CA ASP A 236 -27.04 -31.09 -22.76
C ASP A 236 -27.65 -29.68 -22.87
N ASP A 237 -27.24 -28.91 -23.88
CA ASP A 237 -27.66 -27.51 -24.11
C ASP A 237 -27.40 -26.57 -22.90
N SER A 238 -26.51 -26.95 -21.99
CA SER A 238 -26.18 -26.18 -20.79
C SER A 238 -25.40 -24.90 -21.16
N LEU A 239 -25.81 -23.75 -20.64
CA LEU A 239 -25.09 -22.48 -20.86
C LEU A 239 -24.16 -22.10 -19.70
N THR A 240 -23.87 -23.03 -18.78
CA THR A 240 -23.00 -22.78 -17.63
C THR A 240 -21.55 -22.56 -18.10
N PRO A 241 -20.97 -21.35 -17.95
CA PRO A 241 -19.66 -21.02 -18.55
C PRO A 241 -18.52 -21.94 -18.12
N GLY A 242 -18.52 -22.38 -16.85
CA GLY A 242 -17.49 -23.27 -16.30
C GLY A 242 -17.35 -24.61 -17.01
N ARG A 243 -18.38 -25.08 -17.73
CA ARG A 243 -18.29 -26.30 -18.56
C ARG A 243 -17.38 -26.13 -19.78
N TYR A 244 -17.18 -24.89 -20.23
CA TYR A 244 -16.51 -24.58 -21.49
C TYR A 244 -15.16 -23.91 -21.29
N VAL A 245 -15.14 -22.95 -20.36
CA VAL A 245 -14.00 -22.04 -20.14
C VAL A 245 -12.91 -22.68 -19.27
N GLY A 246 -13.22 -23.79 -18.59
CA GLY A 246 -12.31 -24.46 -17.66
C GLY A 246 -12.03 -23.62 -16.42
N MET A 247 -11.08 -24.06 -15.60
CA MET A 247 -10.53 -23.28 -14.49
C MET A 247 -9.09 -22.91 -14.82
N ALA A 248 -8.74 -21.64 -14.71
CA ALA A 248 -7.35 -21.25 -14.70
C ALA A 248 -6.65 -21.99 -13.54
N PRO A 249 -5.36 -22.36 -13.67
CA PRO A 249 -4.56 -22.67 -12.50
C PRO A 249 -4.77 -21.55 -11.48
N LEU A 250 -4.81 -21.89 -10.18
CA LEU A 250 -4.67 -20.89 -9.14
C LEU A 250 -3.27 -20.28 -9.32
N GLU A 251 -3.17 -19.24 -10.14
CA GLU A 251 -2.04 -18.32 -10.08
C GLU A 251 -2.06 -17.76 -8.67
N LEU A 252 -1.01 -18.03 -7.89
CA LEU A 252 -0.75 -17.43 -6.59
C LEU A 252 -0.45 -15.91 -6.72
N GLU A 253 -1.05 -15.25 -7.71
CA GLU A 253 -0.94 -13.82 -7.95
C GLU A 253 -1.88 -13.06 -7.00
N ASP A 254 -1.61 -13.20 -5.70
CA ASP A 254 -1.85 -12.24 -4.62
C ASP A 254 -1.46 -12.83 -3.24
N ASP A 255 -0.61 -13.87 -3.19
CA ASP A 255 -0.24 -14.49 -1.90
C ASP A 255 0.59 -13.55 -1.02
N ASP A 256 1.30 -12.57 -1.62
CA ASP A 256 1.90 -11.47 -0.87
C ASP A 256 0.84 -10.70 -0.08
N ASN A 257 -0.33 -10.43 -0.65
CA ASN A 257 -1.41 -9.71 0.04
C ASN A 257 -2.08 -10.60 1.09
N PHE A 258 -2.20 -11.91 0.86
CA PHE A 258 -2.79 -12.82 1.86
C PHE A 258 -1.87 -13.03 3.06
N GLU A 259 -0.63 -13.45 2.86
CA GLU A 259 0.33 -13.65 3.95
C GLU A 259 0.64 -12.33 4.67
N GLU A 260 0.81 -11.22 3.93
CA GLU A 260 0.98 -9.91 4.53
C GLU A 260 -0.25 -9.48 5.31
N ARG A 261 -1.47 -9.68 4.77
CA ARG A 261 -2.69 -9.32 5.50
C ARG A 261 -2.90 -10.16 6.74
N VAL A 262 -2.59 -11.45 6.67
CA VAL A 262 -2.61 -12.35 7.84
C VAL A 262 -1.57 -11.90 8.87
N THR A 263 -0.37 -11.51 8.43
CA THR A 263 0.70 -11.01 9.31
C THR A 263 0.33 -9.67 9.94
N GLU A 264 -0.22 -8.72 9.17
CA GLU A 264 -0.74 -7.45 9.67
C GLU A 264 -1.83 -7.67 10.71
N ILE A 265 -2.81 -8.52 10.40
CA ILE A 265 -3.88 -8.89 11.35
C ILE A 265 -3.29 -9.53 12.60
N HIS A 266 -2.25 -10.37 12.46
CA HIS A 266 -1.62 -11.02 13.60
C HIS A 266 -0.91 -10.02 14.52
N ILE A 267 -0.17 -9.07 13.94
CA ILE A 267 0.49 -7.98 14.67
C ILE A 267 -0.54 -7.09 15.35
N GLU A 268 -1.60 -6.67 14.65
CA GLU A 268 -2.67 -5.85 15.21
C GLU A 268 -3.39 -6.58 16.36
N LEU A 269 -3.61 -7.89 16.21
CA LEU A 269 -4.18 -8.74 17.26
C LEU A 269 -3.25 -8.86 18.48
N GLU A 270 -1.93 -8.94 18.27
CA GLU A 270 -0.93 -8.97 19.34
C GLU A 270 -0.90 -7.64 20.12
N ASP A 271 -0.88 -6.51 19.41
CA ASP A 271 -0.95 -5.16 20.00
C ASP A 271 -2.26 -4.99 20.81
N LEU A 272 -3.42 -5.39 20.26
CA LEU A 272 -4.71 -5.36 20.96
C LEU A 272 -4.74 -6.27 22.20
N ASN A 273 -4.10 -7.44 22.14
CA ASN A 273 -4.00 -8.35 23.29
C ASN A 273 -3.12 -7.76 24.40
N GLN A 274 -2.03 -7.09 24.03
CA GLN A 274 -1.16 -6.38 24.98
C GLN A 274 -1.97 -5.29 25.71
N GLU A 275 -2.69 -4.44 24.98
CA GLU A 275 -3.54 -3.39 25.55
C GLU A 275 -4.66 -3.96 26.44
N ALA A 276 -5.30 -5.04 26.00
CA ALA A 276 -6.33 -5.73 26.79
C ALA A 276 -5.78 -6.28 28.11
N SER A 277 -4.55 -6.81 28.09
CA SER A 277 -3.84 -7.31 29.27
C SER A 277 -3.50 -6.17 30.25
N GLU A 278 -3.02 -5.03 29.74
CA GLU A 278 -2.76 -3.83 30.55
C GLU A 278 -4.03 -3.32 31.23
N LEU A 279 -5.14 -3.22 30.49
CA LEU A 279 -6.45 -2.83 31.02
C LEU A 279 -6.97 -3.81 32.08
N ALA A 280 -6.83 -5.12 31.84
CA ALA A 280 -7.23 -6.15 32.79
C ALA A 280 -6.45 -6.03 34.11
N ASN A 281 -5.13 -5.83 34.04
CA ASN A 281 -4.30 -5.62 35.22
C ASN A 281 -4.70 -4.35 35.99
N LEU A 282 -4.97 -3.24 35.28
CA LEU A 282 -5.42 -1.99 35.90
C LEU A 282 -6.75 -2.16 36.65
N ILE A 283 -7.71 -2.88 36.05
CA ILE A 283 -9.00 -3.20 36.72
C ILE A 283 -8.76 -4.02 37.98
N GLN A 284 -7.88 -5.03 37.90
CA GLN A 284 -7.54 -5.89 39.04
C GLN A 284 -6.93 -5.09 40.20
N THR A 285 -5.98 -4.18 39.90
CA THR A 285 -5.37 -3.29 40.90
C THR A 285 -6.41 -2.39 41.54
N ASN A 286 -7.21 -1.66 40.73
CA ASN A 286 -8.26 -0.78 41.25
C ASN A 286 -9.29 -1.51 42.12
N PHE A 287 -9.64 -2.74 41.75
CA PHE A 287 -10.57 -3.56 42.52
C PHE A 287 -9.96 -4.01 43.86
N THR A 288 -8.67 -4.34 43.87
CA THR A 288 -7.95 -4.69 45.09
C THR A 288 -7.83 -3.50 46.04
N ASP A 289 -7.62 -2.30 45.52
CA ASP A 289 -7.55 -1.06 46.30
C ASP A 289 -8.92 -0.63 46.89
N LEU A 290 -10.03 -1.18 46.37
CA LEU A 290 -11.39 -0.92 46.85
C LEU A 290 -11.84 -1.86 47.99
N ILE A 291 -11.11 -2.94 48.25
CA ILE A 291 -11.42 -3.96 49.28
C ILE A 291 -10.45 -3.80 50.47
#